data_AF-A0A174YZ40-F1
#
_entry.id   AF-A0A174YZ40-F1
#
_cell.length_a   1.000
_cell.length_b   1.000
_cell.length_c   1.000
_cell.angle_alpha   90.00
_cell.angle_beta   90.00
_cell.angle_gamma   90.00
#
_symmetry.space_group_name_H-M   'P 1'
#
loop_
_entity.id
_entity.type
_entity.pdbx_description
1 polymer ?
#
loop_
_entity_poly.entity_id
_entity_poly.type
_entity_poly.pdbx_seq_one_letter_code
_entity_poly.pdbx_strand_id
1 'polypeptide(L)' 'MPRYVYNGPIMSFNVCIASNWKGETYAPSEAKARNNLAYQFKKQNNRIAGTNISLPGKLLETY' A
#
# COMPACT_ATOMS: atom_id res chain seq x y z
N MET A 1 -11.97 8.16 11.59
CA MET A 1 -10.67 7.92 10.94
C MET A 1 -10.91 7.97 9.44
N PRO A 2 -10.19 8.81 8.68
CA PRO A 2 -10.36 8.86 7.23
C PRO A 2 -10.03 7.50 6.61
N ARG A 3 -10.78 7.15 5.57
CA ARG A 3 -10.52 5.95 4.76
C ARG A 3 -9.61 6.37 3.62
N TYR A 4 -8.54 5.61 3.42
CA TYR A 4 -7.63 5.79 2.31
C TYR A 4 -7.75 4.60 1.36
N VAL A 5 -7.92 4.90 0.08
CA VAL A 5 -7.98 3.93 -0.99
C VAL A 5 -6.77 4.12 -1.89
N TYR A 6 -6.06 3.03 -2.17
CA TYR A 6 -4.96 2.99 -3.11
C TYR A 6 -5.36 2.13 -4.30
N ASN A 7 -5.08 2.64 -5.50
CA ASN A 7 -5.25 1.92 -6.74
C ASN A 7 -4.06 2.24 -7.64
N GLY A 8 -3.13 1.30 -7.77
CA GLY A 8 -1.94 1.53 -8.58
C GLY A 8 -0.88 0.43 -8.45
N PRO A 9 0.29 0.65 -9.05
CA PRO A 9 1.36 -0.33 -9.04
C PRO A 9 2.02 -0.44 -7.67
N ILE A 10 2.53 -1.62 -7.35
CA ILE A 10 3.40 -1.84 -6.20
C ILE A 10 4.79 -2.17 -6.71
N MET A 11 5.76 -1.43 -6.19
CA MET A 11 7.17 -1.58 -6.52
C MET A 11 7.93 -2.20 -5.35
N SER A 12 8.96 -2.99 -5.65
CA SER A 12 9.94 -3.48 -4.68
C SER A 12 11.31 -3.50 -5.33
N PHE A 13 12.30 -2.84 -4.73
CA PHE A 13 13.66 -2.73 -5.30
C PHE A 13 13.67 -2.39 -6.80
N ASN A 14 12.84 -1.42 -7.20
CA ASN A 14 12.68 -0.98 -8.60
C ASN A 14 12.03 -2.00 -9.55
N VAL A 15 11.49 -3.11 -9.02
CA VAL A 15 10.72 -4.11 -9.77
C VAL A 15 9.23 -3.92 -9.48
N CYS A 16 8.43 -3.82 -10.54
CA CYS A 16 6.97 -3.82 -10.41
C CYS A 16 6.50 -5.22 -10.00
N ILE A 17 6.01 -5.36 -8.76
CA ILE A 17 5.50 -6.62 -8.22
C ILE A 17 4.03 -6.81 -8.60
N ALA A 18 3.26 -5.73 -8.57
CA ALA A 18 1.87 -5.73 -9.01
C ALA A 18 1.66 -4.47 -9.85
N SER A 19 1.16 -4.60 -11.07
CA SER A 19 0.87 -3.44 -11.93
C SER A 19 -0.38 -2.69 -11.49
N ASN A 20 -1.34 -3.40 -10.89
CA ASN A 20 -2.62 -2.85 -10.47
C ASN A 20 -3.11 -3.51 -9.18
N TRP A 21 -2.62 -3.03 -8.03
CA TRP A 21 -3.09 -3.46 -6.72
C TRP A 21 -4.06 -2.43 -6.15
N LYS A 22 -5.17 -2.95 -5.62
CA LYS A 22 -6.18 -2.18 -4.92
C LYS A 22 -6.18 -2.56 -3.46
N GLY A 23 -6.08 -1.56 -2.59
CA GLY A 23 -6.15 -1.76 -1.15
C GLY A 23 -6.73 -0.55 -0.47
N GLU A 24 -7.31 -0.79 0.69
CA GLU A 24 -7.92 0.26 1.49
C GLU A 24 -7.59 0.07 2.97
N THR A 25 -7.52 1.19 3.67
CA THR A 25 -7.22 1.19 5.09
C THR A 25 -7.79 2.44 5.76
N TYR A 26 -8.12 2.31 7.03
CA TYR A 26 -8.44 3.45 7.88
C TYR A 26 -7.18 3.86 8.62
N ALA A 27 -6.81 5.13 8.52
CA ALA A 27 -5.61 5.64 9.16
C ALA A 27 -5.82 7.10 9.58
N PRO A 28 -5.06 7.60 10.58
CA PRO A 28 -5.10 9.01 10.96
C PRO A 28 -4.33 9.92 9.99
N SER A 29 -3.51 9.37 9.09
CA SER A 29 -2.74 10.13 8.10
C SER A 29 -2.38 9.27 6.89
N GLU A 30 -2.07 9.91 5.76
CA GLU A 30 -1.64 9.26 4.53
C GLU A 30 -0.37 8.40 4.75
N ALA A 31 0.60 8.89 5.53
CA ALA A 31 1.82 8.15 5.83
C ALA A 31 1.53 6.84 6.57
N LYS A 32 0.60 6.87 7.54
CA LYS A 32 0.18 5.65 8.25
C LYS A 32 -0.62 4.72 7.35
N ALA A 33 -1.48 5.28 6.49
CA ALA A 33 -2.21 4.50 5.49
C ALA A 33 -1.27 3.76 4.55
N ARG A 34 -0.22 4.44 4.05
CA ARG A 34 0.79 3.83 3.18
C ARG A 34 1.50 2.66 3.84
N ASN A 35 1.88 2.80 5.12
CA ASN A 35 2.50 1.72 5.88
C ASN A 35 1.53 0.54 6.10
N ASN A 36 0.26 0.81 6.41
CA ASN A 36 -0.76 -0.22 6.56
C ASN A 36 -0.97 -0.98 5.24
N LEU A 37 -1.07 -0.29 4.11
CA LEU A 37 -1.24 -0.90 2.79
C LEU A 37 -0.02 -1.72 2.37
N ALA A 38 1.19 -1.22 2.63
CA ALA A 38 2.42 -1.98 2.41
C ALA A 38 2.42 -3.27 3.22
N TYR A 39 1.99 -3.21 4.49
CA TYR A 39 1.88 -4.39 5.35
C TYR A 39 0.79 -5.36 4.86
N GLN A 40 -0.39 -4.86 4.48
CA GLN A 40 -1.46 -5.68 3.89
C GLN A 40 -0.98 -6.43 2.66
N PHE A 41 -0.27 -5.75 1.74
CA PHE A 41 0.27 -6.39 0.55
C PHE A 41 1.28 -7.49 0.88
N LYS A 42 2.18 -7.24 1.85
CA LYS A 42 3.15 -8.25 2.32
C LYS A 42 2.43 -9.48 2.86
N LYS A 43 1.42 -9.29 3.70
CA LYS A 43 0.62 -10.37 4.29
C LYS A 43 -0.12 -11.19 3.23
N GLN A 44 -0.71 -10.51 2.24
CA GLN A 44 -1.45 -11.17 1.15
C GLN A 44 -0.53 -11.99 0.22
N ASN A 45 0.71 -11.55 0.03
CA ASN A 45 1.68 -12.21 -0.86
C ASN A 45 2.67 -13.11 -0.12
N ASN A 46 2.40 -13.45 1.15
CA ASN A 46 3.30 -14.23 2.01
C ASN A 46 4.77 -13.73 2.01
N ARG A 47 4.96 -12.41 1.84
CA ARG A 47 6.30 -11.82 1.81
C ARG A 47 6.77 -11.54 3.23
N ILE A 48 8.06 -11.74 3.45
CA ILE A 48 8.71 -11.40 4.72
C ILE A 48 8.52 -9.91 5.03
N ALA A 49 8.30 -9.59 6.30
CA ALA A 49 8.05 -8.23 6.77
C ALA A 49 9.18 -7.25 6.37
N GLY A 50 10.41 -7.75 6.24
CA GLY A 50 11.59 -6.99 5.79
C GLY A 50 11.63 -6.65 4.30
N THR A 51 10.68 -7.12 3.48
CA THR A 51 10.65 -6.76 2.06
C THR A 51 10.36 -5.27 1.89
N ASN A 52 11.20 -4.56 1.14
CA ASN A 52 10.94 -3.16 0.83
C ASN A 52 9.81 -3.07 -0.21
N ILE A 53 8.64 -2.58 0.21
CA ILE A 53 7.46 -2.38 -0.63
C ILE A 53 7.20 -0.88 -0.70
N SER A 54 7.16 -0.35 -1.91
CA SER A 54 6.84 1.05 -2.19
C SER A 54 5.53 1.15 -2.95
N LEU A 55 4.68 2.08 -2.52
CA LEU A 55 3.44 2.47 -3.18
C LEU A 55 3.66 3.86 -3.80
N PRO A 56 4.13 3.97 -5.06
CA PRO A 56 4.40 5.25 -5.71
C PRO A 56 3.12 6.01 -6.12
N GLY A 57 1.97 5.33 -6.16
CA GLY A 57 0.70 5.97 -6.46
C GLY A 57 0.21 6.89 -5.34
N LYS A 58 -0.71 7.80 -5.67
CA LYS A 58 -1.39 8.62 -4.68
C LYS A 58 -2.43 7.79 -3.93
N LEU A 59 -2.55 8.01 -2.62
CA LEU A 59 -3.69 7.51 -1.85
C LEU A 59 -4.84 8.53 -1.98
N LEU A 60 -6.03 8.03 -2.25
CA LEU A 60 -7.25 8.82 -2.27
C LEU A 60 -7.89 8.77 -0.88
N GLU A 61 -8.02 9.92 -0.23
CA GLU A 61 -8.78 10.05 1.00
C GLU A 61 -10.27 10.14 0.67
N THR A 62 -11.08 9.30 1.31
CA THR A 62 -12.54 9.26 1.16
C THR A 62 -13.19 9.53 2.52
N TYR A 63 -14.24 10.37 2.51
CA TYR A 63 -15.03 10.79 3.67
C TYR A 63 -16.26 9.90 3.89
#